data_AF-A0A833G2E7-F1
#
_entry.id   AF-A0A833G2E7-F1
#
_cell.length_a   1.000
_cell.length_b   1.000
_cell.length_c   1.000
_cell.angle_alpha   90.00
_cell.angle_beta   90.00
_cell.angle_gamma   90.00
#
_symmetry.space_group_name_H-M   'P 1'
#
loop_
_entity.id
_entity.type
_entity.pdbx_description
1 polymer ?
#
loop_
_entity_poly.entity_id
_entity_poly.type
_entity_poly.pdbx_seq_one_letter_code
_entity_poly.pdbx_strand_id
1 'polypeptide(L)'
;MAALSGKAVLALDECGPGAPGGTVTCAPSGNSFPNGIQYKVDDLTIVVEDGVVIDTTTKANEPGGIISGGDGDYGSLTVKAGTAAGGGVTITTDADNAEGIEASTDKGDVAISFTGRITTGGDAATGIEGFSKEDGDVTISGAGAISTSGDNAIGLFAGAGDGAVSVTWTGDISTAGNMADALRADAAGKISILIKGDVTAAAGSGIRASSNTGDIDIDSAGDIRAGQGAGIVATTEGAIAIISTGDISTGGTGSAGIYAQSDKDNVSITTTGDIATLKINSDGIAALAKDGAVFVASTGDIITAGASSEGIAAAALGEGVTISHLGDITTTGTDSTGISGYSKIDLVSITSSGSIATAGLNAGGIAASGST
;
A
#
# COMPACT_ATOMS: atom_id res chain seq x y z
N MET A 1 -35.92 -4.90 -32.67
CA MET A 1 -35.26 -3.73 -32.04
C MET A 1 -35.75 -3.65 -30.61
N ALA A 2 -35.04 -4.34 -29.71
CA ALA A 2 -35.31 -4.26 -28.28
C ALA A 2 -34.44 -3.11 -27.74
N ALA A 3 -35.08 -2.15 -27.09
CA ALA A 3 -34.42 -1.00 -26.48
C ALA A 3 -33.51 -1.48 -25.35
N LEU A 4 -32.23 -1.12 -25.42
CA LEU A 4 -31.34 -1.14 -24.25
C LEU A 4 -31.91 -0.12 -23.26
N SER A 5 -32.39 -0.63 -22.12
CA SER A 5 -32.73 0.17 -20.96
C SER A 5 -31.43 0.72 -20.38
N GLY A 6 -31.07 1.95 -20.74
CA GLY A 6 -30.04 2.70 -20.01
C GLY A 6 -30.40 2.72 -18.54
N LYS A 7 -29.51 2.19 -17.70
CA LYS A 7 -29.65 2.32 -16.24
C LYS A 7 -29.71 3.82 -15.92
N ALA A 8 -30.69 4.21 -15.11
CA ALA A 8 -30.90 5.59 -14.73
C ALA A 8 -29.67 6.13 -13.98
N VAL A 9 -29.12 7.23 -14.49
CA VAL A 9 -28.03 8.00 -13.90
C VAL A 9 -28.52 8.58 -12.58
N LEU A 10 -28.05 8.02 -11.46
CA LEU A 10 -28.00 8.74 -10.19
C LEU A 10 -26.60 9.31 -10.06
N ALA A 11 -26.37 10.36 -10.84
CA ALA A 11 -25.40 11.39 -10.55
C ALA A 11 -26.23 12.58 -10.08
N LEU A 12 -25.76 13.34 -9.09
CA LEU A 12 -26.22 14.72 -8.96
C LEU A 12 -25.69 15.62 -10.10
N ASP A 13 -25.05 15.05 -11.13
CA ASP A 13 -24.59 15.69 -12.38
C ASP A 13 -24.01 17.10 -12.13
N GLU A 14 -23.29 17.31 -11.03
CA GLU A 14 -22.84 18.65 -10.65
C GLU A 14 -21.89 19.24 -11.71
N CYS A 15 -21.28 18.37 -12.51
CA CYS A 15 -20.40 18.70 -13.64
C CYS A 15 -21.06 18.49 -15.00
N GLY A 16 -22.38 18.30 -15.04
CA GLY A 16 -23.16 18.01 -16.23
C GLY A 16 -23.34 16.52 -16.54
N PRO A 17 -24.13 16.20 -17.58
CA PRO A 17 -24.49 14.82 -17.90
C PRO A 17 -23.29 14.03 -18.45
N GLY A 18 -23.07 12.83 -17.90
CA GLY A 18 -22.11 11.85 -18.43
C GLY A 18 -22.75 10.94 -19.49
N ALA A 19 -22.04 10.72 -20.60
CA ALA A 19 -22.42 9.74 -21.62
C ALA A 19 -21.46 8.54 -21.58
N PRO A 20 -21.90 7.32 -21.94
CA PRO A 20 -21.02 6.17 -22.04
C PRO A 20 -19.82 6.43 -22.97
N GLY A 21 -18.61 6.11 -22.51
CA GLY A 21 -17.35 6.40 -23.22
C GLY A 21 -16.98 7.89 -23.26
N GLY A 22 -17.71 8.73 -22.52
CA GLY A 22 -17.61 10.18 -22.55
C GLY A 22 -16.65 10.76 -21.51
N THR A 23 -16.63 12.09 -21.45
CA THR A 23 -15.86 12.84 -20.44
C THR A 23 -16.75 13.91 -19.82
N VAL A 24 -16.72 14.00 -18.49
CA VAL A 24 -17.30 15.12 -17.73
C VAL A 24 -16.18 15.96 -17.13
N THR A 25 -16.39 17.27 -17.01
CA THR A 25 -15.38 18.19 -16.48
C THR A 25 -15.97 19.08 -15.40
N CYS A 26 -15.40 19.01 -14.21
CA CYS A 26 -15.76 19.79 -13.04
C CYS A 26 -14.80 20.96 -12.89
N ALA A 27 -15.31 22.18 -13.03
CA ALA A 27 -14.52 23.40 -12.97
C ALA A 27 -14.67 24.13 -11.62
N PRO A 28 -13.69 24.94 -11.18
CA PRO A 28 -13.73 25.65 -9.89
C PRO A 28 -14.88 26.66 -9.78
N SER A 29 -15.50 27.06 -10.90
CA SER A 29 -16.69 27.90 -10.90
C SER A 29 -17.89 27.25 -10.21
N GLY A 30 -17.89 25.92 -10.08
CA GLY A 30 -18.90 25.16 -9.34
C GLY A 30 -18.67 25.09 -7.83
N ASN A 31 -17.55 25.63 -7.32
CA ASN A 31 -17.18 25.43 -5.93
C ASN A 31 -18.18 26.04 -4.93
N SER A 32 -18.42 25.39 -3.79
CA SER A 32 -18.01 24.00 -3.45
C SER A 32 -18.96 22.97 -4.07
N PHE A 33 -18.53 21.70 -4.14
CA PHE A 33 -19.35 20.55 -4.54
C PHE A 33 -19.82 19.75 -3.30
N PRO A 34 -20.87 20.21 -2.57
CA PRO A 34 -21.25 19.65 -1.27
C PRO A 34 -21.98 18.31 -1.33
N ASN A 35 -22.36 17.83 -2.51
CA ASN A 35 -22.98 16.52 -2.67
C ASN A 35 -22.03 15.48 -3.30
N GLY A 36 -20.74 15.83 -3.42
CA GLY A 36 -19.76 15.03 -4.13
C GLY A 36 -19.98 15.04 -5.65
N ILE A 37 -19.09 14.37 -6.36
CA ILE A 37 -19.12 14.17 -7.82
C ILE A 37 -19.33 12.68 -8.04
N GLN A 38 -20.52 12.26 -8.44
CA GLN A 38 -20.86 10.84 -8.50
C GLN A 38 -21.39 10.48 -9.88
N TYR A 39 -20.92 9.37 -10.45
CA TYR A 39 -21.38 8.87 -11.74
C TYR A 39 -21.45 7.35 -11.76
N LYS A 40 -22.51 6.81 -12.37
CA LYS A 40 -22.69 5.38 -12.66
C LYS A 40 -22.89 5.20 -14.17
N VAL A 41 -21.81 5.44 -14.93
CA VAL A 41 -21.82 5.51 -16.40
C VAL A 41 -20.68 4.67 -16.93
N ASP A 42 -20.99 3.85 -17.94
CA ASP A 42 -20.02 2.95 -18.56
C ASP A 42 -18.89 3.74 -19.24
N ASP A 43 -17.66 3.28 -19.09
CA ASP A 43 -16.47 3.81 -19.77
C ASP A 43 -16.24 5.33 -19.53
N LEU A 44 -16.64 5.86 -18.36
CA LEU A 44 -16.61 7.30 -18.10
C LEU A 44 -15.22 7.80 -17.69
N THR A 45 -14.84 8.96 -18.23
CA THR A 45 -13.76 9.78 -17.69
C THR A 45 -14.30 10.99 -16.92
N ILE A 46 -13.95 11.12 -15.64
CA ILE A 46 -14.19 12.30 -14.80
C ILE A 46 -12.91 13.14 -14.74
N VAL A 47 -12.99 14.39 -15.17
CA VAL A 47 -11.90 15.37 -15.03
C VAL A 47 -12.31 16.43 -14.01
N VAL A 48 -11.52 16.60 -12.95
CA VAL A 48 -11.72 17.63 -11.93
C VAL A 48 -10.54 18.60 -12.01
N GLU A 49 -10.83 19.84 -12.36
CA GLU A 49 -9.81 20.88 -12.59
C GLU A 49 -9.15 21.35 -11.28
N ASP A 50 -7.95 21.93 -11.42
CA ASP A 50 -7.23 22.55 -10.31
C ASP A 50 -8.06 23.65 -9.62
N GLY A 51 -8.04 23.66 -8.30
CA GLY A 51 -8.78 24.61 -7.47
C GLY A 51 -10.20 24.16 -7.13
N VAL A 52 -10.68 23.01 -7.60
CA VAL A 52 -11.96 22.46 -7.17
C VAL A 52 -11.93 22.07 -5.68
N VAL A 53 -13.02 22.38 -4.98
CA VAL A 53 -13.24 22.03 -3.57
C VAL A 53 -14.50 21.17 -3.45
N ILE A 54 -14.30 19.93 -3.00
CA ILE A 54 -15.35 18.97 -2.68
C ILE A 54 -15.37 18.84 -1.15
N ASP A 55 -16.45 19.30 -0.53
CA ASP A 55 -16.61 19.29 0.92
C ASP A 55 -18.00 18.80 1.24
N THR A 56 -18.11 17.50 1.54
CA THR A 56 -19.40 16.87 1.77
C THR A 56 -19.91 17.05 3.20
N THR A 57 -19.05 17.45 4.15
CA THR A 57 -19.22 17.48 5.64
C THR A 57 -20.46 18.21 6.18
N THR A 58 -21.19 18.88 5.30
CA THR A 58 -22.41 19.62 5.62
C THR A 58 -23.67 18.78 5.43
N LYS A 59 -23.56 17.50 5.08
CA LYS A 59 -24.68 16.62 4.69
C LYS A 59 -24.78 15.40 5.61
N ALA A 60 -26.01 14.99 5.91
CA ALA A 60 -26.24 13.69 6.54
C ALA A 60 -26.21 12.60 5.46
N ASN A 61 -25.58 11.45 5.75
CA ASN A 61 -25.41 10.30 4.84
C ASN A 61 -24.66 10.70 3.56
N GLU A 62 -23.43 11.15 3.74
CA GLU A 62 -22.59 11.64 2.65
C GLU A 62 -22.23 10.49 1.70
N PRO A 63 -22.29 10.72 0.38
CA PRO A 63 -22.04 9.70 -0.61
C PRO A 63 -20.56 9.56 -1.01
N GLY A 64 -19.64 10.33 -0.39
CA GLY A 64 -18.23 10.40 -0.77
C GLY A 64 -17.87 11.60 -1.66
N GLY A 65 -16.57 11.77 -1.94
CA GLY A 65 -16.01 12.89 -2.68
C GLY A 65 -16.17 12.78 -4.19
N ILE A 66 -15.43 11.86 -4.83
CA ILE A 66 -15.58 11.53 -6.26
C ILE A 66 -15.88 10.03 -6.38
N ILE A 67 -17.06 9.65 -6.87
CA ILE A 67 -17.46 8.25 -7.03
C ILE A 67 -17.73 7.95 -8.50
N SER A 68 -17.07 6.93 -9.04
CA SER A 68 -17.28 6.44 -10.40
C SER A 68 -17.58 4.94 -10.36
N GLY A 69 -18.75 4.53 -10.86
CA GLY A 69 -19.15 3.13 -10.88
C GLY A 69 -19.71 2.62 -9.55
N GLY A 70 -19.20 1.49 -9.07
CA GLY A 70 -19.66 0.77 -7.88
C GLY A 70 -20.03 -0.68 -8.23
N ASP A 71 -21.03 -1.25 -7.54
CA ASP A 71 -21.53 -2.60 -7.85
C ASP A 71 -21.99 -2.72 -9.31
N GLY A 72 -21.29 -3.58 -10.07
CA GLY A 72 -21.60 -3.91 -11.46
C GLY A 72 -20.47 -3.59 -12.43
N ASP A 73 -20.61 -4.09 -13.66
CA ASP A 73 -19.74 -3.74 -14.77
C ASP A 73 -20.09 -2.36 -15.33
N TYR A 74 -19.15 -1.42 -15.21
CA TYR A 74 -19.20 -0.06 -15.78
C TYR A 74 -18.07 0.15 -16.81
N GLY A 75 -17.50 -0.92 -17.36
CA GLY A 75 -16.37 -0.79 -18.27
C GLY A 75 -15.18 -0.07 -17.63
N SER A 76 -14.38 0.62 -18.45
CA SER A 76 -13.13 1.25 -18.01
C SER A 76 -13.38 2.64 -17.41
N LEU A 77 -13.05 2.81 -16.14
CA LEU A 77 -13.30 4.05 -15.40
C LEU A 77 -12.02 4.87 -15.25
N THR A 78 -12.11 6.18 -15.48
CA THR A 78 -10.97 7.07 -15.31
C THR A 78 -11.32 8.31 -14.49
N VAL A 79 -10.57 8.56 -13.42
CA VAL A 79 -10.66 9.79 -12.62
C VAL A 79 -9.36 10.57 -12.75
N LYS A 80 -9.43 11.84 -13.15
CA LYS A 80 -8.30 12.77 -13.24
C LYS A 80 -8.61 14.02 -12.45
N ALA A 81 -8.05 14.14 -11.25
CA ALA A 81 -8.36 15.23 -10.33
C ALA A 81 -7.10 16.04 -9.99
N GLY A 82 -7.03 17.27 -10.50
CA GLY A 82 -5.90 18.17 -10.34
C GLY A 82 -4.73 17.86 -11.28
N THR A 83 -3.78 18.79 -11.37
CA THR A 83 -2.55 18.64 -12.15
C THR A 83 -1.32 18.95 -11.31
N ALA A 84 -0.18 18.37 -11.68
CA ALA A 84 1.09 18.57 -10.96
C ALA A 84 1.58 20.03 -10.95
N ALA A 85 1.15 20.86 -11.91
CA ALA A 85 1.56 22.26 -12.02
C ALA A 85 0.52 23.24 -11.46
N GLY A 86 -0.65 22.75 -11.06
CA GLY A 86 -1.77 23.57 -10.63
C GLY A 86 -1.98 23.63 -9.12
N GLY A 87 -3.14 24.13 -8.71
CA GLY A 87 -3.53 24.26 -7.31
C GLY A 87 -3.98 22.95 -6.65
N GLY A 88 -4.14 21.87 -7.43
CA GLY A 88 -4.69 20.60 -6.97
C GLY A 88 -6.17 20.67 -6.62
N VAL A 89 -6.74 19.54 -6.19
CA VAL A 89 -8.14 19.42 -5.74
C VAL A 89 -8.17 19.21 -4.22
N THR A 90 -9.10 19.83 -3.52
CA THR A 90 -9.32 19.57 -2.08
C THR A 90 -10.59 18.75 -1.89
N ILE A 91 -10.48 17.61 -1.22
CA ILE A 91 -11.59 16.71 -0.91
C ILE A 91 -11.67 16.53 0.61
N THR A 92 -12.84 16.77 1.20
CA THR A 92 -13.11 16.51 2.62
C THR A 92 -14.43 15.75 2.78
N THR A 93 -14.39 14.60 3.45
CA THR A 93 -15.55 13.76 3.77
C THR A 93 -15.50 13.35 5.24
N ASP A 94 -16.64 13.12 5.90
CA ASP A 94 -16.64 12.72 7.32
C ASP A 94 -17.68 11.65 7.72
N ALA A 95 -18.55 11.22 6.80
CA ALA A 95 -19.47 10.11 7.05
C ALA A 95 -18.82 8.73 6.87
N ASP A 96 -19.39 7.71 7.51
CA ASP A 96 -18.96 6.32 7.36
C ASP A 96 -19.16 5.84 5.92
N ASN A 97 -18.15 5.15 5.37
CA ASN A 97 -18.12 4.71 3.96
C ASN A 97 -18.27 5.88 2.96
N ALA A 98 -17.75 7.06 3.31
CA ALA A 98 -17.69 8.21 2.40
C ALA A 98 -16.26 8.41 1.92
N GLU A 99 -15.89 7.68 0.87
CA GLU A 99 -14.55 7.66 0.30
C GLU A 99 -14.18 9.04 -0.25
N GLY A 100 -12.89 9.39 -0.23
CA GLY A 100 -12.42 10.60 -0.89
C GLY A 100 -12.57 10.47 -2.41
N ILE A 101 -12.06 9.38 -2.97
CA ILE A 101 -12.25 8.98 -4.37
C ILE A 101 -12.52 7.48 -4.43
N GLU A 102 -13.58 7.07 -5.11
CA GLU A 102 -13.86 5.68 -5.46
C GLU A 102 -14.01 5.56 -6.98
N ALA A 103 -13.31 4.60 -7.58
CA ALA A 103 -13.63 4.11 -8.91
C ALA A 103 -13.69 2.58 -8.88
N SER A 104 -14.88 2.02 -9.14
CA SER A 104 -15.15 0.59 -8.96
C SER A 104 -15.96 0.01 -10.11
N THR A 105 -15.56 -1.17 -10.61
CA THR A 105 -16.20 -1.87 -11.72
C THR A 105 -15.96 -3.37 -11.63
N ASP A 106 -16.82 -4.19 -12.26
CA ASP A 106 -16.62 -5.64 -12.27
C ASP A 106 -15.47 -6.06 -13.20
N LYS A 107 -15.27 -5.42 -14.37
CA LYS A 107 -14.37 -5.96 -15.42
C LYS A 107 -13.42 -4.99 -16.09
N GLY A 108 -13.75 -3.70 -16.13
CA GLY A 108 -12.93 -2.74 -16.86
C GLY A 108 -11.74 -2.24 -16.04
N ASP A 109 -10.77 -1.68 -16.75
CA ASP A 109 -9.63 -1.04 -16.10
C ASP A 109 -10.07 0.17 -15.27
N VAL A 110 -9.44 0.37 -14.12
CA VAL A 110 -9.61 1.55 -13.28
C VAL A 110 -8.34 2.38 -13.29
N ALA A 111 -8.45 3.64 -13.69
CA ALA A 111 -7.34 4.58 -13.67
C ALA A 111 -7.68 5.81 -12.84
N ILE A 112 -6.98 6.02 -11.71
CA ILE A 112 -7.11 7.19 -10.86
C ILE A 112 -5.82 8.00 -10.91
N SER A 113 -5.92 9.30 -11.19
CA SER A 113 -4.82 10.26 -11.05
C SER A 113 -5.26 11.43 -10.19
N PHE A 114 -4.52 11.69 -9.11
CA PHE A 114 -4.88 12.73 -8.14
C PHE A 114 -3.70 13.61 -7.73
N THR A 115 -3.92 14.93 -7.74
CA THR A 115 -3.04 15.93 -7.13
C THR A 115 -3.87 16.86 -6.27
N GLY A 116 -3.45 17.08 -5.03
CA GLY A 116 -4.17 17.94 -4.08
C GLY A 116 -4.15 17.41 -2.66
N ARG A 117 -5.27 17.50 -1.95
CA ARG A 117 -5.41 16.99 -0.58
C ARG A 117 -6.74 16.25 -0.41
N ILE A 118 -6.68 15.08 0.22
CA ILE A 118 -7.85 14.33 0.68
C ILE A 118 -7.82 14.27 2.21
N THR A 119 -8.96 14.49 2.85
CA THR A 119 -9.16 14.27 4.27
C THR A 119 -10.48 13.52 4.48
N THR A 120 -10.43 12.31 5.04
CA THR A 120 -11.61 11.51 5.35
C THR A 120 -11.73 11.25 6.86
N GLY A 121 -12.93 11.44 7.40
CA GLY A 121 -13.19 11.37 8.84
C GLY A 121 -13.90 10.10 9.30
N GLY A 122 -14.78 9.54 8.48
CA GLY A 122 -15.70 8.46 8.87
C GLY A 122 -15.11 7.06 8.87
N ASP A 123 -15.79 6.13 9.52
CA ASP A 123 -15.36 4.73 9.57
C ASP A 123 -15.46 4.10 8.17
N ALA A 124 -14.48 3.25 7.84
CA ALA A 124 -14.29 2.66 6.51
C ALA A 124 -14.20 3.68 5.35
N ALA A 125 -14.02 4.98 5.62
CA ALA A 125 -13.92 6.01 4.60
C ALA A 125 -12.51 6.06 3.99
N THR A 126 -12.27 5.25 2.96
CA THR A 126 -10.97 5.19 2.28
C THR A 126 -10.61 6.52 1.61
N GLY A 127 -9.35 6.94 1.66
CA GLY A 127 -8.90 8.15 0.98
C GLY A 127 -9.04 8.04 -0.54
N ILE A 128 -8.44 7.01 -1.13
CA ILE A 128 -8.62 6.64 -2.55
C ILE A 128 -8.82 5.14 -2.67
N GLU A 129 -9.87 4.74 -3.36
CA GLU A 129 -10.22 3.36 -3.69
C GLU A 129 -10.33 3.17 -5.21
N GLY A 130 -9.49 2.31 -5.76
CA GLY A 130 -9.62 1.80 -7.12
C GLY A 130 -9.84 0.30 -7.10
N PHE A 131 -10.95 -0.18 -7.67
CA PHE A 131 -11.33 -1.58 -7.61
C PHE A 131 -11.85 -2.13 -8.94
N SER A 132 -11.22 -3.21 -9.42
CA SER A 132 -11.71 -4.02 -10.54
C SER A 132 -11.89 -5.45 -10.06
N LYS A 133 -13.11 -5.96 -10.07
CA LYS A 133 -13.42 -7.23 -9.38
C LYS A 133 -12.95 -8.49 -10.10
N GLU A 134 -12.94 -8.47 -11.43
CA GLU A 134 -12.58 -9.58 -12.31
C GLU A 134 -11.34 -9.18 -13.11
N ASP A 135 -11.43 -8.95 -14.41
CA ASP A 135 -10.28 -8.96 -15.32
C ASP A 135 -9.48 -7.64 -15.42
N GLY A 136 -10.04 -6.51 -14.98
CA GLY A 136 -9.45 -5.19 -15.26
C GLY A 136 -8.24 -4.84 -14.40
N ASP A 137 -7.30 -4.10 -14.97
CA ASP A 137 -6.14 -3.57 -14.26
C ASP A 137 -6.51 -2.33 -13.43
N VAL A 138 -5.84 -2.13 -12.28
CA VAL A 138 -6.00 -0.92 -11.46
C VAL A 138 -4.71 -0.13 -11.45
N THR A 139 -4.77 1.12 -11.92
CA THR A 139 -3.66 2.09 -11.87
C THR A 139 -4.04 3.30 -11.04
N ILE A 140 -3.31 3.56 -9.96
CA ILE A 140 -3.47 4.75 -9.12
C ILE A 140 -2.17 5.55 -9.13
N SER A 141 -2.24 6.83 -9.49
CA SER A 141 -1.07 7.71 -9.56
C SER A 141 -1.34 9.08 -8.95
N GLY A 142 -0.32 9.73 -8.38
CA GLY A 142 -0.53 11.06 -7.85
C GLY A 142 0.56 11.62 -6.95
N ALA A 143 0.32 12.87 -6.54
CA ALA A 143 1.21 13.64 -5.67
C ALA A 143 0.45 14.32 -4.52
N GLY A 144 -0.79 13.91 -4.26
CA GLY A 144 -1.62 14.51 -3.23
C GLY A 144 -1.29 14.02 -1.82
N ALA A 145 -1.58 14.86 -0.82
CA ALA A 145 -1.55 14.42 0.58
C ALA A 145 -2.87 13.72 0.94
N ILE A 146 -2.80 12.55 1.57
CA ILE A 146 -3.97 11.78 2.03
C ILE A 146 -3.91 11.69 3.56
N SER A 147 -5.03 12.03 4.21
CA SER A 147 -5.20 11.85 5.65
C SER A 147 -6.55 11.18 5.94
N THR A 148 -6.55 10.05 6.63
CA THR A 148 -7.78 9.36 7.06
C THR A 148 -7.76 9.13 8.57
N SER A 149 -8.93 9.17 9.23
CA SER A 149 -9.01 9.01 10.69
C SER A 149 -9.99 7.99 11.23
N GLY A 150 -10.99 7.54 10.45
CA GLY A 150 -11.96 6.55 10.92
C GLY A 150 -11.40 5.14 11.02
N ASP A 151 -12.07 4.27 11.77
CA ASP A 151 -11.69 2.87 11.90
C ASP A 151 -11.84 2.15 10.55
N ASN A 152 -10.88 1.30 10.18
CA ASN A 152 -10.76 0.67 8.86
C ASN A 152 -10.63 1.64 7.68
N ALA A 153 -10.40 2.95 7.91
CA ALA A 153 -10.26 3.94 6.84
C ALA A 153 -8.86 3.87 6.20
N ILE A 154 -8.71 3.06 5.15
CA ILE A 154 -7.44 2.91 4.43
C ILE A 154 -7.05 4.24 3.75
N GLY A 155 -5.76 4.57 3.69
CA GLY A 155 -5.30 5.75 2.97
C GLY A 155 -5.50 5.60 1.46
N LEU A 156 -4.88 4.57 0.88
CA LEU A 156 -4.97 4.21 -0.52
C LEU A 156 -5.21 2.70 -0.66
N PHE A 157 -6.34 2.32 -1.27
CA PHE A 157 -6.69 0.95 -1.60
C PHE A 157 -6.71 0.75 -3.12
N ALA A 158 -6.01 -0.27 -3.60
CA ALA A 158 -6.03 -0.72 -4.98
C ALA A 158 -6.29 -2.23 -5.04
N GLY A 159 -7.39 -2.65 -5.68
CA GLY A 159 -7.76 -4.06 -5.77
C GLY A 159 -8.08 -4.49 -7.18
N ALA A 160 -7.42 -5.54 -7.68
CA ALA A 160 -7.73 -6.18 -8.95
C ALA A 160 -8.04 -7.67 -8.74
N GLY A 161 -9.10 -8.20 -9.35
CA GLY A 161 -9.44 -9.62 -9.27
C GLY A 161 -8.37 -10.49 -9.90
N ASP A 162 -8.34 -10.49 -11.23
CA ASP A 162 -7.40 -11.21 -12.09
C ASP A 162 -6.35 -10.27 -12.72
N GLY A 163 -6.64 -8.96 -12.75
CA GLY A 163 -5.75 -7.93 -13.29
C GLY A 163 -4.53 -7.60 -12.42
N ALA A 164 -3.70 -6.69 -12.92
CA ALA A 164 -2.55 -6.13 -12.23
C ALA A 164 -2.90 -4.84 -11.47
N VAL A 165 -2.11 -4.54 -10.44
CA VAL A 165 -2.18 -3.28 -9.68
C VAL A 165 -0.88 -2.49 -9.87
N SER A 166 -1.02 -1.21 -10.22
CA SER A 166 0.10 -0.26 -10.31
C SER A 166 -0.20 0.98 -9.49
N VAL A 167 0.59 1.25 -8.44
CA VAL A 167 0.48 2.44 -7.60
C VAL A 167 1.75 3.28 -7.72
N THR A 168 1.62 4.56 -8.08
CA THR A 168 2.74 5.52 -8.08
C THR A 168 2.35 6.78 -7.32
N TRP A 169 2.85 6.95 -6.09
CA TRP A 169 2.45 8.04 -5.22
C TRP A 169 3.64 8.82 -4.67
N THR A 170 3.59 10.15 -4.74
CA THR A 170 4.68 11.00 -4.25
C THR A 170 4.30 11.93 -3.11
N GLY A 171 3.01 12.03 -2.76
CA GLY A 171 2.57 12.79 -1.59
C GLY A 171 2.53 11.91 -0.34
N ASP A 172 2.38 12.54 0.82
CA ASP A 172 2.34 11.81 2.09
C ASP A 172 0.98 11.11 2.27
N ILE A 173 1.01 9.94 2.92
CA ILE A 173 -0.19 9.17 3.29
C ILE A 173 -0.17 8.96 4.80
N SER A 174 -1.24 9.39 5.48
CA SER A 174 -1.38 9.23 6.93
C SER A 174 -2.74 8.63 7.29
N THR A 175 -2.74 7.56 8.08
CA THR A 175 -3.95 6.93 8.63
C THR A 175 -3.88 6.86 10.16
N ALA A 176 -4.96 7.28 10.83
CA ALA A 176 -5.00 7.34 12.29
C ALA A 176 -5.94 6.29 12.94
N GLY A 177 -6.89 5.74 12.19
CA GLY A 177 -7.90 4.82 12.71
C GLY A 177 -7.38 3.41 13.00
N ASN A 178 -8.17 2.62 13.74
CA ASN A 178 -7.84 1.22 14.02
C ASN A 178 -7.93 0.38 12.74
N MET A 179 -7.05 -0.62 12.58
CA MET A 179 -7.05 -1.51 11.41
C MET A 179 -6.93 -0.77 10.06
N ALA A 180 -6.47 0.48 10.07
CA ALA A 180 -6.32 1.30 8.87
C ALA A 180 -4.88 1.21 8.34
N ASP A 181 -4.66 0.36 7.34
CA ASP A 181 -3.42 0.36 6.57
C ASP A 181 -3.28 1.70 5.82
N ALA A 182 -2.05 2.22 5.69
CA ALA A 182 -1.85 3.44 4.90
C ALA A 182 -1.97 3.17 3.40
N LEU A 183 -1.35 2.11 2.91
CA LEU A 183 -1.51 1.61 1.55
C LEU A 183 -1.78 0.12 1.56
N ARG A 184 -2.86 -0.29 0.88
CA ARG A 184 -3.19 -1.70 0.64
C ARG A 184 -3.39 -1.97 -0.85
N ALA A 185 -2.68 -2.95 -1.38
CA ALA A 185 -2.78 -3.43 -2.75
C ALA A 185 -3.07 -4.93 -2.77
N ASP A 186 -4.17 -5.33 -3.40
CA ASP A 186 -4.57 -6.74 -3.54
C ASP A 186 -4.77 -7.08 -5.02
N ALA A 187 -4.16 -8.16 -5.52
CA ALA A 187 -4.29 -8.58 -6.92
C ALA A 187 -4.22 -10.12 -7.06
N ALA A 188 -4.71 -10.72 -8.14
CA ALA A 188 -4.17 -12.02 -8.57
C ALA A 188 -2.94 -11.85 -9.48
N GLY A 189 -2.94 -10.78 -10.28
CA GLY A 189 -1.85 -10.38 -11.16
C GLY A 189 -0.72 -9.64 -10.43
N LYS A 190 0.17 -9.02 -11.22
CA LYS A 190 1.34 -8.32 -10.68
C LYS A 190 0.94 -7.09 -9.86
N ILE A 191 1.64 -6.85 -8.76
CA ILE A 191 1.57 -5.61 -7.99
C ILE A 191 2.87 -4.82 -8.18
N SER A 192 2.76 -3.55 -8.57
CA SER A 192 3.89 -2.62 -8.63
C SER A 192 3.57 -1.37 -7.82
N ILE A 193 4.36 -1.07 -6.80
CA ILE A 193 4.18 0.06 -5.90
C ILE A 193 5.44 0.93 -5.93
N LEU A 194 5.27 2.22 -6.24
CA LEU A 194 6.31 3.24 -6.13
C LEU A 194 5.82 4.35 -5.20
N ILE A 195 6.41 4.48 -4.01
CA ILE A 195 6.04 5.48 -3.00
C ILE A 195 7.24 6.38 -2.69
N LYS A 196 7.07 7.70 -2.85
CA LYS A 196 8.12 8.68 -2.53
C LYS A 196 7.79 9.60 -1.35
N GLY A 197 6.51 9.74 -1.01
CA GLY A 197 6.08 10.50 0.17
C GLY A 197 6.15 9.65 1.42
N ASP A 198 6.08 10.31 2.58
CA ASP A 198 6.11 9.61 3.86
C ASP A 198 4.80 8.85 4.09
N VAL A 199 4.90 7.68 4.73
CA VAL A 199 3.78 6.79 5.03
C VAL A 199 3.66 6.63 6.53
N THR A 200 2.51 7.00 7.10
CA THR A 200 2.21 6.80 8.52
C THR A 200 0.92 6.03 8.70
N ALA A 201 0.97 4.92 9.42
CA ALA A 201 -0.20 4.14 9.83
C ALA A 201 -0.19 3.95 11.34
N ALA A 202 -1.12 4.57 12.07
CA ALA A 202 -1.11 4.53 13.53
C ALA A 202 -1.38 3.13 14.09
N ALA A 203 -2.33 2.40 13.48
CA ALA A 203 -2.74 1.07 13.95
C ALA A 203 -2.71 -0.03 12.87
N GLY A 204 -2.61 0.32 11.59
CA GLY A 204 -2.41 -0.63 10.48
C GLY A 204 -0.94 -0.77 10.08
N SER A 205 -0.71 -1.48 8.97
CA SER A 205 0.57 -1.53 8.28
C SER A 205 0.82 -0.27 7.45
N GLY A 206 2.09 0.07 7.22
CA GLY A 206 2.44 1.14 6.29
C GLY A 206 2.04 0.77 4.86
N ILE A 207 2.65 -0.28 4.33
CA ILE A 207 2.38 -0.84 3.00
C ILE A 207 2.03 -2.31 3.15
N ARG A 208 0.88 -2.72 2.60
CA ARG A 208 0.48 -4.13 2.46
C ARG A 208 0.22 -4.44 0.99
N ALA A 209 0.94 -5.42 0.46
CA ALA A 209 0.74 -5.95 -0.88
C ALA A 209 0.50 -7.46 -0.82
N SER A 210 -0.62 -7.92 -1.38
CA SER A 210 -0.96 -9.33 -1.47
C SER A 210 -1.34 -9.70 -2.89
N SER A 211 -0.52 -10.55 -3.50
CA SER A 211 -0.83 -11.13 -4.82
C SER A 211 -1.13 -12.62 -4.70
N ASN A 212 -2.02 -13.16 -5.53
CA ASN A 212 -2.18 -14.62 -5.60
C ASN A 212 -1.02 -15.26 -6.37
N THR A 213 -0.78 -14.82 -7.61
CA THR A 213 0.17 -15.49 -8.51
C THR A 213 1.19 -14.55 -9.14
N GLY A 214 0.88 -13.26 -9.26
CA GLY A 214 1.76 -12.28 -9.84
C GLY A 214 2.87 -11.82 -8.89
N ASP A 215 3.93 -11.31 -9.47
CA ASP A 215 5.06 -10.74 -8.72
C ASP A 215 4.63 -9.49 -7.94
N ILE A 216 5.38 -9.17 -6.89
CA ILE A 216 5.24 -7.93 -6.12
C ILE A 216 6.55 -7.15 -6.22
N ASP A 217 6.50 -5.99 -6.85
CA ASP A 217 7.59 -5.00 -6.84
C ASP A 217 7.20 -3.80 -5.97
N ILE A 218 7.98 -3.49 -4.92
CA ILE A 218 7.79 -2.32 -4.05
C ILE A 218 9.06 -1.49 -4.06
N ASP A 219 8.96 -0.23 -4.48
CA ASP A 219 10.00 0.80 -4.37
C ASP A 219 9.47 1.92 -3.45
N SER A 220 10.03 2.02 -2.25
CA SER A 220 9.61 2.98 -1.22
C SER A 220 10.78 3.86 -0.80
N ALA A 221 10.63 5.17 -0.99
CA ALA A 221 11.66 6.16 -0.69
C ALA A 221 11.34 7.13 0.45
N GLY A 222 10.07 7.31 0.80
CA GLY A 222 9.68 8.06 1.98
C GLY A 222 9.81 7.23 3.26
N ASP A 223 9.82 7.90 4.41
CA ASP A 223 9.86 7.22 5.70
C ASP A 223 8.55 6.49 5.97
N ILE A 224 8.63 5.30 6.56
CA ILE A 224 7.47 4.51 6.98
C ILE A 224 7.40 4.45 8.51
N ARG A 225 6.26 4.88 9.07
CA ARG A 225 5.97 4.81 10.51
C ARG A 225 4.70 4.00 10.73
N ALA A 226 4.83 2.77 11.21
CA ALA A 226 3.71 1.88 11.51
C ALA A 226 3.58 1.65 13.03
N GLY A 227 2.58 2.26 13.66
CA GLY A 227 2.45 2.25 15.11
C GLY A 227 2.13 0.87 15.69
N GLN A 228 1.25 0.10 15.04
CA GLN A 228 0.87 -1.24 15.50
C GLN A 228 0.95 -2.33 14.41
N GLY A 229 0.96 -1.98 13.13
CA GLY A 229 1.24 -2.93 12.04
C GLY A 229 2.70 -2.97 11.63
N ALA A 230 3.02 -3.81 10.65
CA ALA A 230 4.35 -3.88 10.05
C ALA A 230 4.60 -2.69 9.11
N GLY A 231 5.87 -2.36 8.84
CA GLY A 231 6.23 -1.30 7.90
C GLY A 231 5.81 -1.68 6.49
N ILE A 232 6.38 -2.76 5.97
CA ILE A 232 6.05 -3.35 4.66
C ILE A 232 5.67 -4.82 4.83
N VAL A 233 4.56 -5.23 4.23
CA VAL A 233 4.11 -6.63 4.13
C VAL A 233 3.91 -6.98 2.66
N ALA A 234 4.59 -8.01 2.17
CA ALA A 234 4.43 -8.54 0.83
C ALA A 234 4.22 -10.07 0.86
N THR A 235 3.14 -10.56 0.26
CA THR A 235 2.83 -12.00 0.20
C THR A 235 2.34 -12.40 -1.18
N THR A 236 2.97 -13.40 -1.82
CA THR A 236 2.53 -13.93 -3.12
C THR A 236 3.03 -15.36 -3.37
N GLU A 237 2.50 -16.04 -4.39
CA GLU A 237 3.20 -17.18 -4.98
C GLU A 237 4.35 -16.74 -5.92
N GLY A 238 4.26 -15.57 -6.55
CA GLY A 238 5.26 -15.02 -7.47
C GLY A 238 6.51 -14.47 -6.79
N ALA A 239 7.37 -13.81 -7.56
CA ALA A 239 8.58 -13.19 -7.01
C ALA A 239 8.25 -11.93 -6.19
N ILE A 240 9.07 -11.65 -5.17
CA ILE A 240 8.99 -10.40 -4.41
C ILE A 240 10.30 -9.64 -4.59
N ALA A 241 10.22 -8.38 -5.00
CA ALA A 241 11.33 -7.43 -4.97
C ALA A 241 10.92 -6.19 -4.17
N ILE A 242 11.61 -5.94 -3.05
CA ILE A 242 11.41 -4.74 -2.22
C ILE A 242 12.69 -3.91 -2.23
N ILE A 243 12.57 -2.64 -2.57
CA ILE A 243 13.59 -1.62 -2.42
C ILE A 243 13.03 -0.58 -1.45
N SER A 244 13.71 -0.37 -0.32
CA SER A 244 13.34 0.64 0.67
C SER A 244 14.53 1.56 0.96
N THR A 245 14.34 2.87 0.79
CA THR A 245 15.41 3.86 1.00
C THR A 245 15.11 4.88 2.08
N GLY A 246 13.85 5.03 2.49
CA GLY A 246 13.47 5.78 3.69
C GLY A 246 13.59 4.92 4.96
N ASP A 247 13.53 5.58 6.12
CA ASP A 247 13.61 4.88 7.40
C ASP A 247 12.30 4.17 7.71
N ILE A 248 12.36 2.98 8.31
CA ILE A 248 11.18 2.22 8.76
C ILE A 248 11.18 2.13 10.27
N SER A 249 10.07 2.53 10.90
CA SER A 249 9.87 2.35 12.35
C SER A 249 8.54 1.66 12.66
N THR A 250 8.59 0.64 13.52
CA THR A 250 7.41 -0.12 13.94
C THR A 250 7.27 -0.25 15.45
N GLY A 251 6.04 -0.09 15.95
CA GLY A 251 5.74 -0.04 17.39
C GLY A 251 4.88 -1.18 17.94
N GLY A 252 4.35 -2.07 17.08
CA GLY A 252 3.39 -3.10 17.45
C GLY A 252 4.02 -4.46 17.76
N THR A 253 3.27 -5.33 18.43
CA THR A 253 3.67 -6.73 18.65
C THR A 253 3.44 -7.53 17.37
N GLY A 254 4.41 -8.31 16.92
CA GLY A 254 4.29 -9.03 15.64
C GLY A 254 4.58 -8.14 14.42
N SER A 255 5.15 -6.95 14.62
CA SER A 255 5.17 -5.87 13.63
C SER A 255 6.56 -5.72 13.05
N ALA A 256 6.92 -6.59 12.11
CA ALA A 256 8.22 -6.51 11.44
C ALA A 256 8.40 -5.17 10.69
N GLY A 257 9.64 -4.72 10.55
CA GLY A 257 9.96 -3.60 9.65
C GLY A 257 9.57 -3.96 8.21
N ILE A 258 10.11 -5.07 7.73
CA ILE A 258 9.75 -5.68 6.44
C ILE A 258 9.41 -7.16 6.66
N TYR A 259 8.24 -7.58 6.20
CA TYR A 259 7.85 -8.99 6.10
C TYR A 259 7.55 -9.34 4.64
N ALA A 260 8.27 -10.31 4.09
CA ALA A 260 8.09 -10.78 2.72
C ALA A 260 8.02 -12.31 2.66
N GLN A 261 7.00 -12.84 2.01
CA GLN A 261 6.81 -14.28 1.83
C GLN A 261 6.40 -14.61 0.39
N SER A 262 7.25 -15.39 -0.28
CA SER A 262 6.95 -16.02 -1.56
C SER A 262 6.76 -17.53 -1.41
N ASP A 263 5.71 -18.07 -2.04
CA ASP A 263 5.45 -19.50 -2.04
C ASP A 263 6.16 -20.26 -3.17
N LYS A 264 6.37 -19.67 -4.36
CA LYS A 264 6.93 -20.40 -5.52
C LYS A 264 8.21 -19.80 -6.11
N ASP A 265 8.51 -18.55 -5.83
CA ASP A 265 9.65 -17.84 -6.42
C ASP A 265 10.50 -17.12 -5.36
N ASN A 266 11.43 -16.29 -5.80
CA ASN A 266 12.43 -15.64 -4.97
C ASN A 266 11.87 -14.46 -4.15
N VAL A 267 12.50 -14.21 -3.01
CA VAL A 267 12.35 -12.96 -2.26
C VAL A 267 13.66 -12.18 -2.32
N SER A 268 13.61 -10.96 -2.82
CA SER A 268 14.73 -10.02 -2.87
C SER A 268 14.37 -8.75 -2.11
N ILE A 269 15.16 -8.39 -1.09
CA ILE A 269 14.98 -7.18 -0.29
C ILE A 269 16.26 -6.37 -0.32
N THR A 270 16.17 -5.12 -0.72
CA THR A 270 17.24 -4.12 -0.63
C THR A 270 16.77 -2.97 0.25
N THR A 271 17.45 -2.73 1.37
CA THR A 271 17.19 -1.56 2.22
C THR A 271 18.43 -0.69 2.39
N THR A 272 18.25 0.62 2.35
CA THR A 272 19.31 1.59 2.65
C THR A 272 19.00 2.55 3.80
N GLY A 273 17.71 2.71 4.15
CA GLY A 273 17.28 3.43 5.35
C GLY A 273 17.37 2.56 6.59
N ASP A 274 17.32 3.21 7.76
CA ASP A 274 17.39 2.53 9.05
C ASP A 274 16.07 1.82 9.38
N ILE A 275 16.14 0.69 10.08
CA ILE A 275 14.95 -0.06 10.51
C ILE A 275 14.95 -0.18 12.03
N ALA A 276 13.88 0.29 12.68
CA ALA A 276 13.70 0.20 14.13
C ALA A 276 12.38 -0.49 14.50
N THR A 277 12.44 -1.58 15.25
CA THR A 277 11.26 -2.30 15.76
C THR A 277 11.30 -2.41 17.28
N LEU A 278 10.15 -2.18 17.92
CA LEU A 278 10.13 -1.93 19.38
C LEU A 278 9.60 -3.09 20.25
N LYS A 279 8.66 -3.89 19.75
CA LYS A 279 7.96 -4.91 20.58
C LYS A 279 8.34 -6.34 20.19
N ILE A 280 7.76 -7.30 20.92
CA ILE A 280 8.07 -8.73 20.78
C ILE A 280 7.65 -9.27 19.41
N ASN A 281 8.32 -10.32 18.93
CA ASN A 281 8.06 -10.96 17.64
C ASN A 281 8.09 -9.98 16.45
N SER A 282 8.96 -8.99 16.49
CA SER A 282 8.98 -7.88 15.53
C SER A 282 10.36 -7.76 14.91
N ASP A 283 10.64 -8.60 13.93
CA ASP A 283 11.94 -8.63 13.25
C ASP A 283 12.18 -7.33 12.46
N GLY A 284 13.44 -6.93 12.29
CA GLY A 284 13.77 -5.84 11.37
C GLY A 284 13.37 -6.22 9.95
N ILE A 285 13.91 -7.34 9.47
CA ILE A 285 13.59 -7.94 8.18
C ILE A 285 13.26 -9.42 8.38
N ALA A 286 12.08 -9.85 7.97
CA ALA A 286 11.66 -11.25 7.90
C ALA A 286 11.37 -11.62 6.44
N ALA A 287 12.15 -12.55 5.88
CA ALA A 287 12.08 -12.94 4.48
C ALA A 287 11.98 -14.47 4.33
N LEU A 288 10.96 -14.95 3.61
CA LEU A 288 10.72 -16.37 3.40
C LEU A 288 10.41 -16.69 1.94
N ALA A 289 11.18 -17.58 1.33
CA ALA A 289 10.85 -18.21 0.06
C ALA A 289 10.65 -19.72 0.28
N LYS A 290 9.47 -20.26 -0.02
CA LYS A 290 9.23 -21.70 0.13
C LYS A 290 9.94 -22.49 -0.95
N ASP A 291 9.70 -22.19 -2.23
CA ASP A 291 10.36 -22.93 -3.32
C ASP A 291 11.53 -22.16 -3.97
N GLY A 292 11.65 -20.84 -3.74
CA GLY A 292 12.73 -20.01 -4.25
C GLY A 292 13.88 -19.75 -3.26
N ALA A 293 14.78 -18.85 -3.66
CA ALA A 293 15.87 -18.30 -2.87
C ALA A 293 15.47 -17.00 -2.14
N VAL A 294 16.24 -16.67 -1.11
CA VAL A 294 16.14 -15.38 -0.42
C VAL A 294 17.43 -14.58 -0.57
N PHE A 295 17.29 -13.33 -1.00
CA PHE A 295 18.35 -12.34 -1.12
C PHE A 295 18.03 -11.12 -0.25
N VAL A 296 18.88 -10.81 0.72
CA VAL A 296 18.76 -9.61 1.55
C VAL A 296 20.03 -8.78 1.41
N ALA A 297 19.90 -7.56 0.90
CA ALA A 297 20.93 -6.54 0.90
C ALA A 297 20.48 -5.37 1.80
N SER A 298 21.27 -5.00 2.79
CA SER A 298 20.91 -3.95 3.74
C SER A 298 22.12 -3.09 4.08
N THR A 299 22.00 -1.76 3.99
CA THR A 299 23.08 -0.82 4.37
C THR A 299 22.73 0.11 5.51
N GLY A 300 21.45 0.30 5.83
CA GLY A 300 21.02 1.05 7.01
C GLY A 300 21.18 0.24 8.29
N ASP A 301 21.13 0.92 9.43
CA ASP A 301 21.22 0.30 10.75
C ASP A 301 19.91 -0.42 11.09
N ILE A 302 19.99 -1.52 11.84
CA ILE A 302 18.82 -2.28 12.28
C ILE A 302 18.79 -2.39 13.80
N ILE A 303 17.72 -1.92 14.42
CA ILE A 303 17.50 -1.98 15.87
C ILE A 303 16.23 -2.79 16.16
N THR A 304 16.36 -3.88 16.91
CA THR A 304 15.20 -4.66 17.39
C THR A 304 15.20 -4.78 18.91
N ALA A 305 14.17 -4.24 19.57
CA ALA A 305 14.16 -4.12 21.03
C ALA A 305 13.46 -5.28 21.75
N GLY A 306 12.40 -5.84 21.18
CA GLY A 306 11.55 -6.85 21.81
C GLY A 306 12.12 -8.27 21.80
N ALA A 307 11.56 -9.14 22.66
CA ALA A 307 11.90 -10.57 22.68
C ALA A 307 11.45 -11.28 21.40
N SER A 308 12.21 -12.30 21.00
CA SER A 308 12.01 -13.06 19.76
C SER A 308 11.94 -12.16 18.52
N SER A 309 12.79 -11.12 18.49
CA SER A 309 12.83 -10.14 17.39
C SER A 309 14.24 -10.10 16.79
N GLU A 310 14.43 -10.72 15.64
CA GLU A 310 15.73 -10.76 14.97
C GLU A 310 16.00 -9.51 14.15
N GLY A 311 17.28 -9.14 13.97
CA GLY A 311 17.61 -8.05 13.06
C GLY A 311 17.24 -8.41 11.63
N ILE A 312 17.78 -9.54 11.14
CA ILE A 312 17.45 -10.12 9.84
C ILE A 312 17.19 -11.62 10.00
N ALA A 313 15.98 -12.06 9.71
CA ALA A 313 15.58 -13.46 9.62
C ALA A 313 15.27 -13.83 8.15
N ALA A 314 16.08 -14.71 7.56
CA ALA A 314 15.89 -15.14 6.18
C ALA A 314 15.83 -16.67 6.07
N ALA A 315 14.81 -17.19 5.39
CA ALA A 315 14.59 -18.62 5.23
C ALA A 315 14.22 -18.99 3.78
N ALA A 316 14.94 -19.96 3.20
CA ALA A 316 14.62 -20.58 1.92
C ALA A 316 14.39 -22.09 2.11
N LEU A 317 13.29 -22.65 1.59
CA LEU A 317 13.04 -24.10 1.69
C LEU A 317 13.33 -24.86 0.39
N GLY A 318 13.44 -24.16 -0.73
CA GLY A 318 13.66 -24.70 -2.07
C GLY A 318 15.07 -24.45 -2.61
N GLU A 319 15.62 -23.26 -2.35
CA GLU A 319 16.97 -22.86 -2.78
C GLU A 319 17.79 -22.30 -1.60
N GLY A 320 18.73 -21.38 -1.87
CA GLY A 320 19.67 -20.83 -0.89
C GLY A 320 19.25 -19.49 -0.28
N VAL A 321 20.01 -19.08 0.72
CA VAL A 321 19.88 -17.77 1.36
C VAL A 321 21.17 -16.99 1.18
N THR A 322 21.07 -15.74 0.72
CA THR A 322 22.19 -14.80 0.65
C THR A 322 21.84 -13.52 1.40
N ILE A 323 22.62 -13.17 2.42
CA ILE A 323 22.48 -11.95 3.20
C ILE A 323 23.77 -11.14 3.10
N SER A 324 23.67 -9.86 2.73
CA SER A 324 24.74 -8.88 2.72
C SER A 324 24.31 -7.66 3.52
N HIS A 325 24.91 -7.45 4.70
CA HIS A 325 24.58 -6.33 5.59
C HIS A 325 25.80 -5.44 5.86
N LEU A 326 25.64 -4.12 5.70
CA LEU A 326 26.73 -3.15 5.88
C LEU A 326 26.55 -2.26 7.13
N GLY A 327 25.32 -2.00 7.55
CA GLY A 327 25.01 -1.20 8.75
C GLY A 327 25.31 -1.94 10.06
N ASP A 328 25.05 -1.28 11.18
CA ASP A 328 25.10 -1.89 12.51
C ASP A 328 23.77 -2.57 12.85
N ILE A 329 23.82 -3.73 13.52
CA ILE A 329 22.64 -4.41 14.08
C ILE A 329 22.72 -4.38 15.60
N THR A 330 21.65 -3.91 16.25
CA THR A 330 21.46 -4.02 17.70
C THR A 330 20.18 -4.79 18.02
N THR A 331 20.30 -5.92 18.71
CA THR A 331 19.15 -6.68 19.22
C THR A 331 19.20 -6.78 20.75
N THR A 332 18.12 -6.43 21.45
CA THR A 332 18.11 -6.41 22.94
C THR A 332 17.21 -7.44 23.61
N GLY A 333 16.29 -8.06 22.86
CA GLY A 333 15.36 -9.05 23.40
C GLY A 333 15.98 -10.42 23.69
N THR A 334 15.30 -11.22 24.52
CA THR A 334 15.63 -12.65 24.65
C THR A 334 15.33 -13.38 23.34
N ASP A 335 16.09 -14.43 23.02
CA ASP A 335 15.94 -15.23 21.78
C ASP A 335 15.95 -14.36 20.51
N SER A 336 16.73 -13.27 20.50
CA SER A 336 16.75 -12.25 19.44
C SER A 336 18.10 -12.25 18.73
N THR A 337 18.23 -13.07 17.70
CA THR A 337 19.47 -13.19 16.91
C THR A 337 19.71 -11.93 16.08
N GLY A 338 20.96 -11.50 15.92
CA GLY A 338 21.28 -10.40 15.01
C GLY A 338 20.92 -10.71 13.57
N ILE A 339 21.50 -11.79 13.02
CA ILE A 339 21.19 -12.30 11.68
C ILE A 339 20.98 -13.82 11.75
N SER A 340 19.84 -14.32 11.28
CA SER A 340 19.64 -15.74 10.99
C SER A 340 19.41 -15.99 9.50
N GLY A 341 20.06 -17.04 9.00
CA GLY A 341 19.83 -17.59 7.68
C GLY A 341 19.57 -19.08 7.77
N TYR A 342 18.48 -19.54 7.16
CA TYR A 342 18.12 -20.95 7.09
C TYR A 342 17.85 -21.39 5.66
N SER A 343 18.50 -22.46 5.23
CA SER A 343 18.20 -23.13 3.97
C SER A 343 17.97 -24.62 4.20
N LYS A 344 16.90 -25.17 3.61
CA LYS A 344 16.62 -26.61 3.69
C LYS A 344 17.42 -27.44 2.67
N ILE A 345 17.84 -26.84 1.55
CA ILE A 345 18.36 -27.59 0.39
C ILE A 345 19.72 -27.08 -0.07
N ASP A 346 19.94 -25.76 -0.06
CA ASP A 346 21.15 -25.14 -0.63
C ASP A 346 21.94 -24.33 0.42
N LEU A 347 22.97 -23.60 -0.02
CA LEU A 347 23.87 -22.81 0.81
C LEU A 347 23.17 -21.63 1.49
N VAL A 348 23.59 -21.37 2.74
CA VAL A 348 23.38 -20.09 3.42
C VAL A 348 24.69 -19.30 3.38
N SER A 349 24.69 -18.13 2.75
CA SER A 349 25.80 -17.19 2.67
C SER A 349 25.45 -15.90 3.39
N ILE A 350 26.18 -15.57 4.45
CA ILE A 350 25.97 -14.34 5.25
C ILE A 350 27.27 -13.54 5.26
N THR A 351 27.21 -12.31 4.76
CA THR A 351 28.29 -11.32 4.85
C THR A 351 27.79 -10.13 5.64
N SER A 352 28.48 -9.78 6.72
CA SER A 352 28.19 -8.58 7.51
C SER A 352 29.48 -7.80 7.76
N SER A 353 29.44 -6.47 7.64
CA SER A 353 30.61 -5.60 7.86
C SER A 353 30.43 -4.53 8.94
N GLY A 354 29.20 -4.22 9.35
CA GLY A 354 28.95 -3.43 10.55
C GLY A 354 28.93 -4.28 11.83
N SER A 355 28.78 -3.62 12.96
CA SER A 355 28.79 -4.21 14.29
C SER A 355 27.48 -4.94 14.55
N ILE A 356 27.54 -6.18 15.06
CA ILE A 356 26.36 -6.91 15.53
C ILE A 356 26.44 -7.01 17.06
N ALA A 357 25.57 -6.27 17.74
CA ALA A 357 25.46 -6.23 19.20
C ALA A 357 24.16 -6.89 19.67
N THR A 358 24.28 -8.03 20.35
CA THR A 358 23.14 -8.77 20.90
C THR A 358 23.25 -8.84 22.43
N ALA A 359 22.16 -8.55 23.15
CA ALA A 359 22.21 -8.40 24.62
C ALA A 359 21.32 -9.37 25.42
N GLY A 360 20.33 -10.00 24.81
CA GLY A 360 19.38 -10.87 25.52
C GLY A 360 19.88 -12.30 25.78
N LEU A 361 19.18 -13.04 26.65
CA LEU A 361 19.39 -14.48 26.84
C LEU A 361 19.13 -15.21 25.50
N ASN A 362 20.00 -16.15 25.13
CA ASN A 362 19.96 -16.88 23.85
C ASN A 362 20.00 -15.99 22.59
N ALA A 363 20.49 -14.75 22.70
CA ALA A 363 20.63 -13.84 21.55
C ALA A 363 21.97 -14.07 20.84
N GLY A 364 21.98 -14.88 19.77
CA GLY A 364 23.16 -15.11 18.95
C GLY A 364 23.49 -13.92 18.04
N GLY A 365 24.76 -13.71 17.69
CA GLY A 365 25.13 -12.68 16.71
C GLY A 365 24.69 -13.06 15.30
N ILE A 366 25.26 -14.14 14.76
CA ILE A 366 24.93 -14.71 13.45
C ILE A 366 24.64 -16.21 13.61
N ALA A 367 23.54 -16.68 13.04
CA ALA A 367 23.20 -18.09 12.92
C ALA A 367 22.98 -18.45 11.44
N ALA A 368 23.70 -19.46 10.95
CA ALA A 368 23.53 -19.97 9.58
C ALA A 368 23.31 -21.48 9.65
N SER A 369 22.22 -21.96 9.05
CA SER A 369 21.88 -23.38 9.00
C SER A 369 21.48 -23.76 7.57
N GLY A 370 22.33 -24.52 6.89
CA GLY A 370 22.01 -25.19 5.63
C GLY A 370 21.97 -26.70 5.85
N SER A 371 21.00 -27.39 5.26
CA SER A 371 21.10 -28.84 5.07
C SER A 371 21.59 -29.13 3.66
N THR A 372 22.63 -29.96 3.55
CA THR A 372 23.14 -30.51 2.30
C THR A 372 22.39 -31.77 1.90
#